data_AF-A0A0C4DNB7-F1
#
_entry.id   AF-A0A0C4DNB7-F1
#
_cell.length_a   1.000
_cell.length_b   1.000
_cell.length_c   1.000
_cell.angle_alpha   90.00
_cell.angle_beta   90.00
_cell.angle_gamma   90.00
#
_symmetry.space_group_name_H-M   'P 1'
#
loop_
_entity.id
_entity.type
_entity.pdbx_description
1 polymer ?
#
loop_
_entity_poly.entity_id
_entity_poly.type
_entity_poly.pdbx_seq_one_letter_code
_entity_poly.pdbx_strand_id
1 'polypeptide(L)'
;MAVGSEEKIARSGEVSSTTTDASVSGTDNPGAGDAGTGPLPVSEAATEAAVAPDVDDIPNGGLKAWLQVVGCFAIFFNSWGIVNTFGVFQTYYESNLLRDSTPAAISWIGSVQGALLLGGGGLSGPLFDAGYFRALIATGTALVCFGFMMTSLASQYWHVLLGQGFCVGLGAGCLVTPALAVLPQYFGPSRRALAVGVSVVGSSIGGVVYPLVFNGVISRIGFPWTSRLFGFISLATCAVAVAVMRTRVKPRRVRSLFDPKAFREPPGGIVSLPPVVLTSITEDLSFLGARMGTMFMFNAAGSLCGPPIAGTILRARNGDYLGLQLFGAAAISGTALCALSARVARAGPRLAVKNPNIGT
;
A
#
# COMPACT_ATOMS: atom_id res chain seq x y z
N MET A 1 -15.01 -3.96 -65.48
CA MET A 1 -15.88 -4.52 -66.54
C MET A 1 -16.92 -5.40 -65.87
N ALA A 2 -18.19 -5.37 -66.28
CA ALA A 2 -19.33 -6.10 -65.69
C ALA A 2 -19.65 -5.71 -64.22
N VAL A 3 -20.87 -5.42 -63.74
CA VAL A 3 -22.28 -5.57 -64.20
C VAL A 3 -22.77 -7.03 -64.23
N GLY A 4 -23.82 -7.44 -63.49
CA GLY A 4 -24.68 -6.73 -62.51
C GLY A 4 -25.85 -7.62 -62.04
N SER A 5 -26.78 -7.05 -61.23
CA SER A 5 -28.20 -7.49 -60.98
C SER A 5 -28.46 -8.93 -60.44
N GLU A 6 -29.56 -9.34 -59.80
CA GLU A 6 -30.90 -8.80 -59.38
C GLU A 6 -31.12 -9.19 -57.88
N GLU A 7 -31.74 -8.45 -56.96
CA GLU A 7 -33.13 -7.96 -56.75
C GLU A 7 -34.16 -8.92 -56.09
N LYS A 8 -34.70 -8.49 -54.91
CA LYS A 8 -35.97 -8.85 -54.21
C LYS A 8 -36.34 -10.31 -53.87
N ILE A 9 -36.82 -10.48 -52.63
CA ILE A 9 -38.26 -10.74 -52.32
C ILE A 9 -38.56 -10.25 -50.89
N ALA A 10 -39.79 -9.82 -50.63
CA ALA A 10 -40.26 -9.38 -49.32
C ALA A 10 -41.57 -10.11 -48.93
N ARG A 11 -41.94 -10.09 -47.64
CA ARG A 11 -43.30 -10.40 -47.19
C ARG A 11 -43.72 -9.54 -45.99
N SER A 12 -44.96 -9.07 -46.02
CA SER A 12 -45.59 -8.22 -45.00
C SER A 12 -46.43 -9.05 -44.00
N GLY A 13 -46.87 -8.42 -42.92
CA GLY A 13 -47.69 -9.02 -41.86
C GLY A 13 -48.26 -8.00 -40.85
N GLU A 14 -48.96 -6.96 -41.31
CA GLU A 14 -49.67 -5.99 -40.45
C GLU A 14 -51.14 -6.39 -40.17
N VAL A 15 -51.57 -6.23 -38.91
CA VAL A 15 -52.96 -6.03 -38.40
C VAL A 15 -52.77 -5.38 -36.99
N SER A 16 -53.07 -4.12 -36.63
CA SER A 16 -54.16 -3.13 -36.90
C SER A 16 -55.52 -3.50 -36.25
N SER A 17 -56.28 -2.68 -35.50
CA SER A 17 -56.28 -1.25 -35.08
C SER A 17 -56.56 -1.17 -33.54
N THR A 18 -56.98 -0.13 -32.78
CA THR A 18 -57.72 1.17 -32.90
C THR A 18 -57.23 2.06 -31.71
N THR A 19 -57.21 3.41 -31.61
CA THR A 19 -58.20 4.52 -31.81
C THR A 19 -59.38 4.44 -30.80
N THR A 20 -59.87 5.50 -30.12
CA THR A 20 -60.09 6.91 -30.54
C THR A 20 -60.21 7.92 -29.36
N ASP A 21 -59.96 9.22 -29.66
CA ASP A 21 -60.27 10.54 -29.02
C ASP A 21 -61.15 10.63 -27.74
N ALA A 22 -61.03 11.57 -26.77
CA ALA A 22 -60.54 12.97 -26.65
C ALA A 22 -61.60 14.10 -26.77
N SER A 23 -61.68 15.00 -25.77
CA SER A 23 -62.40 16.31 -25.80
C SER A 23 -62.18 17.15 -24.51
N VAL A 24 -62.55 18.45 -24.49
CA VAL A 24 -62.26 19.43 -23.41
C VAL A 24 -63.42 20.41 -23.15
N SER A 25 -63.80 20.63 -21.89
CA SER A 25 -64.42 21.87 -21.33
C SER A 25 -64.64 21.75 -19.80
N GLY A 26 -64.85 22.86 -19.09
CA GLY A 26 -65.20 22.86 -17.66
C GLY A 26 -65.59 24.26 -17.13
N THR A 27 -66.10 24.34 -15.89
CA THR A 27 -66.43 25.60 -15.16
C THR A 27 -66.55 25.37 -13.64
N ASP A 28 -66.01 26.34 -12.88
CA ASP A 28 -66.46 26.86 -11.58
C ASP A 28 -66.43 26.05 -10.26
N ASN A 29 -66.42 26.83 -9.17
CA ASN A 29 -66.17 26.54 -7.74
C ASN A 29 -67.40 27.12 -6.93
N PRO A 30 -67.55 27.06 -5.58
CA PRO A 30 -66.66 26.52 -4.55
C PRO A 30 -67.30 25.60 -3.48
N GLY A 31 -66.44 24.92 -2.69
CA GLY A 31 -66.79 24.22 -1.46
C GLY A 31 -65.60 24.16 -0.50
N ALA A 32 -65.84 24.15 0.82
CA ALA A 32 -64.79 24.40 1.82
C ALA A 32 -64.35 23.15 2.61
N GLY A 33 -63.02 22.99 2.74
CA GLY A 33 -62.36 22.46 3.93
C GLY A 33 -62.33 20.95 4.16
N ASP A 34 -61.18 20.33 3.93
CA ASP A 34 -60.59 19.36 4.88
C ASP A 34 -59.05 19.42 4.84
N ALA A 35 -58.37 19.04 5.93
CA ALA A 35 -56.94 19.20 6.15
C ALA A 35 -56.13 17.92 5.86
N GLY A 36 -56.14 17.47 4.60
CA GLY A 36 -55.40 16.29 4.16
C GLY A 36 -53.88 16.51 4.06
N THR A 37 -53.08 15.85 4.91
CA THR A 37 -51.61 15.91 4.87
C THR A 37 -51.01 15.07 3.73
N GLY A 38 -50.88 15.66 2.53
CA GLY A 38 -50.13 15.07 1.42
C GLY A 38 -48.61 15.31 1.52
N PRO A 39 -47.75 14.44 0.94
CA PRO A 39 -46.30 14.67 0.90
C PRO A 39 -45.94 15.89 0.06
N LEU A 40 -44.93 16.66 0.50
CA LEU A 40 -44.38 17.78 -0.27
C LEU A 40 -43.72 17.29 -1.57
N PRO A 41 -43.82 18.04 -2.69
CA PRO A 41 -43.13 17.70 -3.93
C PRO A 41 -41.61 17.82 -3.72
N VAL A 42 -40.89 16.71 -3.88
CA VAL A 42 -39.43 16.70 -3.77
C VAL A 42 -38.83 17.33 -5.03
N SER A 43 -38.04 18.39 -4.84
CA SER A 43 -37.37 19.14 -5.91
C SER A 43 -36.58 18.21 -6.85
N GLU A 44 -36.85 18.31 -8.14
CA GLU A 44 -36.25 17.50 -9.22
C GLU A 44 -34.83 17.98 -9.58
N ALA A 45 -33.96 18.11 -8.57
CA ALA A 45 -32.68 18.82 -8.68
C ALA A 45 -31.53 18.18 -7.85
N ALA A 46 -31.41 16.85 -7.84
CA ALA A 46 -30.34 16.17 -7.08
C ALA A 46 -29.84 14.80 -7.61
N THR A 47 -29.94 14.49 -8.91
CA THR A 47 -29.45 13.20 -9.46
C THR A 47 -28.62 13.34 -10.75
N GLU A 48 -27.69 14.30 -10.80
CA GLU A 48 -26.49 14.11 -11.64
C GLU A 48 -25.60 13.06 -10.96
N ALA A 49 -25.89 11.78 -11.25
CA ALA A 49 -25.23 10.64 -10.64
C ALA A 49 -23.79 10.51 -11.15
N ALA A 50 -22.86 11.25 -10.54
CA ALA A 50 -21.44 11.21 -10.87
C ALA A 50 -20.93 9.76 -10.86
N VAL A 51 -20.63 9.27 -12.06
CA VAL A 51 -20.38 7.86 -12.37
C VAL A 51 -19.24 7.31 -11.51
N ALA A 52 -19.46 6.15 -10.90
CA ALA A 52 -18.38 5.43 -10.21
C ALA A 52 -17.30 5.08 -11.25
N PRO A 53 -16.00 5.20 -10.94
CA PRO A 53 -14.95 5.11 -11.95
C PRO A 53 -15.02 3.75 -12.65
N ASP A 54 -15.36 3.77 -13.93
CA ASP A 54 -15.47 2.56 -14.72
C ASP A 54 -14.08 1.90 -14.85
N VAL A 55 -14.06 0.57 -14.83
CA VAL A 55 -12.81 -0.21 -14.88
C VAL A 55 -12.10 0.00 -16.22
N ASP A 56 -12.88 0.34 -17.26
CA ASP A 56 -12.40 0.61 -18.63
C ASP A 56 -11.60 1.92 -18.76
N ASP A 57 -11.73 2.88 -17.83
CA ASP A 57 -10.96 4.14 -17.85
C ASP A 57 -9.56 4.02 -17.22
N ILE A 58 -9.09 2.83 -16.82
CA ILE A 58 -7.75 2.70 -16.18
C ILE A 58 -6.62 2.88 -17.23
N PRO A 59 -5.70 3.86 -17.09
CA PRO A 59 -4.75 4.21 -18.15
C PRO A 59 -3.79 3.11 -18.59
N ASN A 60 -3.48 2.16 -17.69
CA ASN A 60 -2.63 1.00 -17.92
C ASN A 60 -1.21 1.29 -18.46
N GLY A 61 -0.78 2.55 -18.47
CA GLY A 61 0.47 3.02 -19.04
C GLY A 61 0.49 4.54 -19.24
N GLY A 62 1.37 5.00 -20.13
CA GLY A 62 1.64 6.42 -20.36
C GLY A 62 2.45 7.09 -19.25
N LEU A 63 3.01 8.27 -19.55
CA LEU A 63 3.95 8.97 -18.67
C LEU A 63 3.39 9.23 -17.26
N LYS A 64 2.12 9.65 -17.15
CA LYS A 64 1.46 9.95 -15.86
C LYS A 64 1.41 8.73 -14.93
N ALA A 65 1.21 7.52 -15.47
CA ALA A 65 1.18 6.28 -14.70
C ALA A 65 2.59 5.82 -14.30
N TRP A 66 3.55 5.84 -15.23
CA TRP A 66 4.93 5.45 -14.93
C TRP A 66 5.62 6.42 -13.97
N LEU A 67 5.25 7.70 -13.93
CA LEU A 67 5.69 8.62 -12.87
C LEU A 67 5.23 8.19 -11.46
N GLN A 68 4.10 7.48 -11.33
CA GLN A 68 3.68 6.91 -10.04
C GLN A 68 4.60 5.75 -9.63
N VAL A 69 5.01 4.92 -10.60
CA VAL A 69 6.00 3.84 -10.39
C VAL A 69 7.36 4.42 -9.96
N VAL A 70 7.83 5.49 -10.62
CA VAL A 70 9.08 6.18 -10.25
C VAL A 70 9.02 6.78 -8.84
N GLY A 71 7.91 7.43 -8.48
CA GLY A 71 7.71 7.96 -7.12
C GLY A 71 7.63 6.85 -6.06
N CYS A 72 6.94 5.75 -6.35
CA CYS A 72 6.87 4.59 -5.45
C CYS A 72 8.23 3.90 -5.31
N PHE A 73 8.99 3.74 -6.40
CA PHE A 73 10.37 3.27 -6.39
C PHE A 73 11.27 4.12 -5.47
N ALA A 74 11.20 5.45 -5.57
CA ALA A 74 11.94 6.36 -4.69
C ALA A 74 11.54 6.20 -3.21
N ILE A 75 10.26 5.98 -2.93
CA ILE A 75 9.77 5.69 -1.57
C ILE A 75 10.30 4.34 -1.06
N PHE A 76 10.32 3.29 -1.89
CA PHE A 76 10.85 1.97 -1.50
C PHE A 76 12.36 1.98 -1.28
N PHE A 77 13.10 2.73 -2.09
CA PHE A 77 14.54 2.99 -1.92
C PHE A 77 14.85 3.61 -0.55
N ASN A 78 14.05 4.58 -0.10
CA ASN A 78 14.27 5.27 1.17
C ASN A 78 13.62 4.60 2.39
N SER A 79 12.58 3.79 2.21
CA SER A 79 11.93 3.10 3.32
C SER A 79 12.64 1.78 3.61
N TRP A 80 12.60 0.85 2.66
CA TRP A 80 13.16 -0.49 2.84
C TRP A 80 14.67 -0.52 2.65
N GLY A 81 15.24 0.26 1.72
CA GLY A 81 16.69 0.32 1.54
C GLY A 81 17.42 0.81 2.81
N ILE A 82 16.83 1.76 3.53
CA ILE A 82 17.37 2.24 4.81
C ILE A 82 17.20 1.19 5.92
N VAL A 83 16.06 0.49 6.01
CA VAL A 83 15.90 -0.64 6.96
C VAL A 83 16.91 -1.76 6.69
N ASN A 84 17.13 -2.13 5.43
CA ASN A 84 18.14 -3.11 5.02
C ASN A 84 19.57 -2.69 5.41
N THR A 85 19.82 -1.39 5.57
CA THR A 85 21.13 -0.86 6.00
C THR A 85 21.36 -0.99 7.51
N PHE A 86 20.35 -1.36 8.30
CA PHE A 86 20.48 -1.44 9.76
C PHE A 86 21.61 -2.37 10.21
N GLY A 87 21.94 -3.44 9.47
CA GLY A 87 23.07 -4.31 9.80
C GLY A 87 24.41 -3.57 9.91
N VAL A 88 24.67 -2.61 9.02
CA VAL A 88 25.90 -1.78 9.07
C VAL A 88 25.87 -0.81 10.25
N PHE A 89 24.70 -0.19 10.50
CA PHE A 89 24.50 0.65 11.68
C PHE A 89 24.72 -0.14 12.98
N GLN A 90 24.18 -1.36 13.09
CA GLN A 90 24.35 -2.23 14.24
C GLN A 90 25.84 -2.53 14.49
N THR A 91 26.60 -2.94 13.47
CA THR A 91 28.05 -3.16 13.61
C THR A 91 28.78 -1.88 14.03
N TYR A 92 28.41 -0.71 13.51
CA TYR A 92 28.99 0.58 13.93
C TYR A 92 28.62 0.95 15.38
N TYR A 93 27.39 0.65 15.81
CA TYR A 93 26.93 0.89 17.17
C TYR A 93 27.61 -0.01 18.18
N GLU A 94 27.71 -1.31 17.90
CA GLU A 94 28.45 -2.28 18.74
C GLU A 94 29.95 -1.94 18.83
N SER A 95 30.59 -1.58 17.71
CA SER A 95 32.03 -1.34 17.65
C SER A 95 32.48 0.05 18.10
N ASN A 96 31.64 1.09 18.00
CA ASN A 96 32.06 2.48 18.23
C ASN A 96 31.13 3.28 19.17
N LEU A 97 29.84 3.41 18.86
CA LEU A 97 28.98 4.41 19.52
C LEU A 97 28.34 3.95 20.83
N LEU A 98 27.97 2.66 20.91
CA LEU A 98 27.14 2.08 21.97
C LEU A 98 27.82 0.83 22.58
N ARG A 99 29.15 0.87 22.75
CA ARG A 99 29.99 -0.26 23.21
C ARG A 99 29.50 -0.92 24.50
N ASP A 100 28.93 -0.13 25.40
CA ASP A 100 28.41 -0.60 26.71
C ASP A 100 27.01 -1.24 26.60
N SER A 101 26.36 -1.16 25.43
CA SER A 101 25.05 -1.76 25.15
C SER A 101 25.19 -3.14 24.50
N THR A 102 24.39 -4.11 24.95
CA THR A 102 24.44 -5.46 24.36
C THR A 102 23.92 -5.47 22.91
N PRO A 103 24.40 -6.37 22.02
CA PRO A 103 23.88 -6.54 20.67
C PRO A 103 22.36 -6.69 20.59
N ALA A 104 21.77 -7.46 21.52
CA ALA A 104 20.32 -7.61 21.62
C ALA A 104 19.61 -6.29 21.95
N ALA A 105 20.18 -5.44 22.82
CA ALA A 105 19.66 -4.10 23.11
C ALA A 105 19.76 -3.19 21.86
N ILE A 106 20.92 -3.17 21.19
CA ILE A 106 21.14 -2.36 19.97
C ILE A 106 20.17 -2.77 18.85
N SER A 107 19.91 -4.07 18.68
CA SER A 107 19.01 -4.59 17.63
C SER A 107 17.56 -4.09 17.75
N TRP A 108 17.10 -3.66 18.93
CA TRP A 108 15.78 -3.03 19.08
C TRP A 108 15.62 -1.75 18.25
N ILE A 109 16.71 -1.03 17.96
CA ILE A 109 16.65 0.19 17.13
C ILE A 109 16.10 -0.13 15.74
N GLY A 110 16.70 -1.11 15.04
CA GLY A 110 16.24 -1.55 13.73
C GLY A 110 14.91 -2.31 13.76
N SER A 111 14.65 -3.02 14.86
CA SER A 111 13.39 -3.75 15.07
C SER A 111 12.20 -2.80 15.20
N VAL A 112 12.35 -1.74 16.00
CA VAL A 112 11.35 -0.67 16.14
C VAL A 112 11.22 0.10 14.82
N GLN A 113 12.32 0.38 14.11
CA GLN A 113 12.29 1.02 12.79
C GLN A 113 11.47 0.21 11.77
N GLY A 114 11.71 -1.11 11.65
CA GLY A 114 10.98 -2.01 10.75
C GLY A 114 9.54 -2.27 11.18
N ALA A 115 9.30 -2.42 12.49
CA ALA A 115 7.96 -2.59 13.04
C ALA A 115 7.09 -1.35 12.87
N LEU A 116 7.65 -0.14 12.93
CA LEU A 116 6.90 1.10 12.70
C LEU A 116 6.72 1.41 11.20
N LEU A 117 7.66 1.00 10.33
CA LEU A 117 7.45 1.00 8.88
C LEU A 117 6.22 0.17 8.51
N LEU A 118 6.09 -1.03 9.07
CA LEU A 118 4.97 -1.93 8.83
C LEU A 118 3.69 -1.48 9.57
N GLY A 119 3.80 -1.27 10.88
CA GLY A 119 2.67 -0.94 11.77
C GLY A 119 2.04 0.43 11.51
N GLY A 120 2.86 1.41 11.11
CA GLY A 120 2.38 2.73 10.66
C GLY A 120 1.41 2.64 9.48
N GLY A 121 1.46 1.54 8.72
CA GLY A 121 0.52 1.25 7.65
C GLY A 121 -0.94 1.27 8.09
N GLY A 122 -1.27 0.79 9.29
CA GLY A 122 -2.65 0.79 9.80
C GLY A 122 -3.21 2.17 10.11
N LEU A 123 -2.36 3.21 10.22
CA LEU A 123 -2.77 4.61 10.33
C LEU A 123 -2.69 5.33 8.98
N SER A 124 -1.63 5.11 8.19
CA SER A 124 -1.45 5.75 6.89
C SER A 124 -2.40 5.23 5.81
N GLY A 125 -2.91 4.00 5.95
CA GLY A 125 -3.94 3.41 5.09
C GLY A 125 -5.29 4.14 5.15
N PRO A 126 -5.95 4.23 6.32
CA PRO A 126 -7.20 4.97 6.45
C PRO A 126 -7.06 6.47 6.17
N LEU A 127 -5.91 7.08 6.50
CA LEU A 127 -5.62 8.47 6.12
C LEU A 127 -5.45 8.65 4.60
N PHE A 128 -4.93 7.65 3.89
CA PHE A 128 -4.85 7.65 2.43
C PHE A 128 -6.24 7.59 1.80
N ASP A 129 -7.08 6.65 2.24
CA ASP A 129 -8.45 6.46 1.74
C ASP A 129 -9.33 7.71 2.05
N ALA A 130 -9.07 8.39 3.17
CA ALA A 130 -9.67 9.69 3.50
C ALA A 130 -9.13 10.88 2.67
N GLY A 131 -8.14 10.67 1.80
CA GLY A 131 -7.64 11.65 0.84
C GLY A 131 -6.35 12.40 1.22
N TYR A 132 -5.76 12.14 2.40
CA TYR A 132 -4.58 12.86 2.89
C TYR A 132 -3.26 12.45 2.23
N PHE A 133 -3.29 11.80 1.06
CA PHE A 133 -2.14 11.25 0.35
C PHE A 133 -0.93 12.19 0.26
N ARG A 134 -1.12 13.45 -0.17
CA ARG A 134 0.00 14.41 -0.31
C ARG A 134 0.59 14.83 1.03
N ALA A 135 -0.24 14.93 2.07
CA ALA A 135 0.21 15.20 3.43
C ALA A 135 0.98 14.01 4.02
N LEU A 136 0.52 12.78 3.79
CA LEU A 136 1.22 11.56 4.19
C LEU A 136 2.63 11.47 3.59
N ILE A 137 2.78 11.71 2.28
CA ILE A 137 4.12 11.66 1.66
C ILE A 137 5.01 12.82 2.12
N ALA A 138 4.47 14.03 2.22
CA ALA A 138 5.25 15.19 2.71
C ALA A 138 5.72 14.98 4.16
N THR A 139 4.81 14.60 5.07
CA THR A 139 5.11 14.35 6.48
C THR A 139 6.02 13.14 6.65
N GLY A 140 5.81 12.04 5.92
CA GLY A 140 6.69 10.87 5.95
C GLY A 140 8.12 11.21 5.51
N THR A 141 8.26 11.98 4.43
CA THR A 141 9.57 12.47 3.94
C THR A 141 10.25 13.39 4.96
N ALA A 142 9.49 14.32 5.56
CA ALA A 142 9.99 15.21 6.60
C ALA A 142 10.44 14.44 7.85
N LEU A 143 9.69 13.44 8.30
CA LEU A 143 10.03 12.58 9.44
C LEU A 143 11.28 11.73 9.19
N VAL A 144 11.43 11.11 8.01
CA VAL A 144 12.65 10.36 7.68
C VAL A 144 13.86 11.30 7.67
N CYS A 145 13.77 12.46 7.01
CA CYS A 145 14.86 13.43 7.00
C CYS A 145 15.18 13.94 8.41
N PHE A 146 14.18 14.39 9.18
CA PHE A 146 14.35 14.90 10.54
C PHE A 146 14.91 13.84 11.48
N GLY A 147 14.42 12.61 11.43
CA GLY A 147 14.94 11.48 12.21
C GLY A 147 16.45 11.26 11.98
N PHE A 148 16.91 11.30 10.73
CA PHE A 148 18.34 11.24 10.42
C PHE A 148 19.15 12.46 10.87
N MET A 149 18.57 13.66 10.79
CA MET A 149 19.21 14.88 11.32
C MET A 149 19.34 14.80 12.85
N MET A 150 18.36 14.25 13.57
CA MET A 150 18.42 14.05 15.02
C MET A 150 19.39 12.91 15.40
N THR A 151 19.37 11.79 14.68
CA THR A 151 20.36 10.71 14.86
C THR A 151 21.79 11.19 14.62
N SER A 152 22.01 12.22 13.79
CA SER A 152 23.34 12.83 13.62
C SER A 152 23.92 13.48 14.90
N LEU A 153 23.09 13.72 15.91
CA LEU A 153 23.47 14.30 17.20
C LEU A 153 23.51 13.22 18.31
N ALA A 154 23.26 11.96 17.97
CA ALA A 154 23.09 10.90 18.95
C ALA A 154 24.42 10.44 19.57
N SER A 155 24.57 10.69 20.86
CA SER A 155 25.68 10.26 21.73
C SER A 155 25.33 9.10 22.68
N GLN A 156 24.09 8.62 22.66
CA GLN A 156 23.53 7.66 23.64
C GLN A 156 22.47 6.77 22.97
N TYR A 157 22.25 5.56 23.52
CA TYR A 157 21.28 4.58 22.99
C TYR A 157 19.89 5.18 22.72
N TRP A 158 19.33 5.90 23.71
CA TRP A 158 17.99 6.50 23.59
C TRP A 158 17.89 7.59 22.52
N HIS A 159 18.98 8.33 22.25
CA HIS A 159 19.02 9.31 21.16
C HIS A 159 18.92 8.62 19.79
N VAL A 160 19.63 7.50 19.61
CA VAL A 160 19.56 6.69 18.38
C VAL A 160 18.19 6.01 18.25
N LEU A 161 17.65 5.44 19.33
CA LEU A 161 16.34 4.78 19.32
C LEU A 161 15.22 5.77 18.97
N LEU A 162 15.25 7.00 19.49
CA LEU A 162 14.23 8.00 19.19
C LEU A 162 14.33 8.54 17.74
N GLY A 163 15.54 8.87 17.28
CA GLY A 163 15.77 9.39 15.93
C GLY A 163 15.60 8.34 14.83
N GLN A 164 16.29 7.21 14.94
CA GLN A 164 16.30 6.16 13.93
C GLN A 164 15.18 5.13 14.13
N GLY A 165 14.98 4.66 15.36
CA GLY A 165 13.93 3.67 15.65
C GLY A 165 12.54 4.27 15.44
N PHE A 166 12.19 5.26 16.25
CA PHE A 166 10.84 5.86 16.22
C PHE A 166 10.62 6.82 15.05
N CYS A 167 11.45 7.85 14.87
CA CYS A 167 11.14 8.92 13.92
C CYS A 167 11.28 8.48 12.44
N VAL A 168 12.40 7.84 12.05
CA VAL A 168 12.54 7.26 10.70
C VAL A 168 11.54 6.12 10.47
N GLY A 169 11.28 5.27 11.48
CA GLY A 169 10.30 4.19 11.38
C GLY A 169 8.87 4.68 11.08
N LEU A 170 8.39 5.65 11.86
CA LEU A 170 7.08 6.32 11.62
C LEU A 170 7.05 7.04 10.28
N GLY A 171 8.15 7.73 9.92
CA GLY A 171 8.28 8.39 8.62
C GLY A 171 8.10 7.40 7.45
N ALA A 172 8.79 6.27 7.49
CA ALA A 172 8.66 5.21 6.48
C ALA A 172 7.24 4.59 6.46
N GLY A 173 6.60 4.39 7.63
CA GLY A 173 5.22 3.89 7.73
C GLY A 173 4.16 4.85 7.14
N CYS A 174 4.44 6.15 7.17
CA CYS A 174 3.65 7.16 6.46
C CYS A 174 3.88 7.18 4.93
N LEU A 175 4.96 6.55 4.42
CA LEU A 175 5.30 6.51 3.00
C LEU A 175 4.83 5.23 2.29
N VAL A 176 5.11 4.05 2.84
CA VAL A 176 5.02 2.77 2.11
C VAL A 176 3.60 2.41 1.68
N THR A 177 2.63 2.47 2.59
CA THR A 177 1.23 2.12 2.30
C THR A 177 0.59 3.04 1.24
N PRO A 178 0.60 4.39 1.37
CA PRO A 178 0.06 5.26 0.33
C PRO A 178 0.79 5.13 -1.02
N ALA A 179 2.11 4.86 -1.03
CA ALA A 179 2.85 4.65 -2.27
C ALA A 179 2.40 3.40 -3.03
N LEU A 180 2.13 2.30 -2.34
CA LEU A 180 1.53 1.09 -2.92
C LEU A 180 0.06 1.31 -3.32
N ALA A 181 -0.69 2.14 -2.60
CA ALA A 181 -2.13 2.33 -2.80
C ALA A 181 -2.48 3.19 -4.03
N VAL A 182 -1.53 3.95 -4.57
CA VAL A 182 -1.72 4.75 -5.80
C VAL A 182 -1.56 3.96 -7.09
N LEU A 183 -0.56 3.10 -7.23
CA LEU A 183 -0.31 2.32 -8.46
C LEU A 183 -1.57 1.62 -9.05
N PRO A 184 -2.47 1.04 -8.22
CA PRO A 184 -3.72 0.41 -8.65
C PRO A 184 -4.68 1.33 -9.39
N GLN A 185 -4.64 2.62 -9.08
CA GLN A 185 -5.51 3.64 -9.68
C GLN A 185 -5.04 4.03 -11.09
N TYR A 186 -3.88 3.51 -11.52
CA TYR A 186 -3.23 3.78 -12.80
C TYR A 186 -2.97 2.51 -13.64
N PHE A 187 -2.87 1.33 -13.01
CA PHE A 187 -2.63 0.06 -13.67
C PHE A 187 -3.68 -0.98 -13.26
N GLY A 188 -4.45 -1.45 -14.24
CA GLY A 188 -5.45 -2.50 -14.06
C GLY A 188 -4.83 -3.90 -13.95
N PRO A 189 -5.65 -4.95 -13.73
CA PRO A 189 -5.19 -6.28 -13.33
C PRO A 189 -4.00 -6.82 -14.15
N SER A 190 -4.07 -6.69 -15.47
CA SER A 190 -3.09 -7.24 -16.43
C SER A 190 -1.68 -6.60 -16.35
N ARG A 191 -1.54 -5.39 -15.81
CA ARG A 191 -0.24 -4.67 -15.72
C ARG A 191 0.14 -4.24 -14.30
N ARG A 192 -0.81 -4.29 -13.36
CA ARG A 192 -0.63 -3.95 -11.94
C ARG A 192 0.55 -4.67 -11.29
N ALA A 193 0.66 -6.00 -11.48
CA ALA A 193 1.71 -6.79 -10.87
C ALA A 193 3.12 -6.36 -11.31
N LEU A 194 3.28 -5.99 -12.59
CA LEU A 194 4.52 -5.42 -13.13
C LEU A 194 4.81 -4.04 -12.51
N ALA A 195 3.83 -3.15 -12.45
CA ALA A 195 4.00 -1.81 -11.87
C ALA A 195 4.38 -1.84 -10.37
N VAL A 196 3.76 -2.72 -9.59
CA VAL A 196 4.13 -2.98 -8.19
C VAL A 196 5.54 -3.59 -8.12
N GLY A 197 5.82 -4.63 -8.90
CA GLY A 197 7.13 -5.29 -8.92
C GLY A 197 8.29 -4.34 -9.23
N VAL A 198 8.17 -3.54 -10.29
CA VAL A 198 9.17 -2.53 -10.69
C VAL A 198 9.35 -1.47 -9.60
N SER A 199 8.28 -1.05 -8.92
CA SER A 199 8.38 -0.11 -7.79
C SER A 199 9.17 -0.70 -6.62
N VAL A 200 8.93 -1.98 -6.29
CA VAL A 200 9.58 -2.67 -5.16
C VAL A 200 11.10 -2.85 -5.39
N VAL A 201 11.59 -2.88 -6.64
CA VAL A 201 13.05 -2.95 -6.96
C VAL A 201 13.84 -1.83 -6.29
N GLY A 202 13.22 -0.67 -6.01
CA GLY A 202 13.84 0.42 -5.26
C GLY A 202 14.41 -0.02 -3.90
N SER A 203 13.73 -0.94 -3.21
CA SER A 203 14.19 -1.55 -1.95
C SER A 203 15.56 -2.21 -2.08
N SER A 204 15.73 -3.02 -3.12
CA SER A 204 16.97 -3.77 -3.37
C SER A 204 18.13 -2.84 -3.72
N ILE A 205 17.88 -1.83 -4.57
CA ILE A 205 18.90 -0.87 -4.98
C ILE A 205 19.28 0.03 -3.81
N GLY A 206 18.31 0.51 -3.01
CA GLY A 206 18.59 1.26 -1.78
C GLY A 206 19.36 0.42 -0.75
N GLY A 207 19.03 -0.86 -0.62
CA GLY A 207 19.74 -1.83 0.23
C GLY A 207 21.15 -2.19 -0.22
N VAL A 208 21.60 -1.72 -1.39
CA VAL A 208 23.01 -1.79 -1.83
C VAL A 208 23.68 -0.41 -1.73
N VAL A 209 22.99 0.65 -2.16
CA VAL A 209 23.54 2.02 -2.17
C VAL A 209 23.77 2.55 -0.75
N TYR A 210 22.82 2.42 0.17
CA TYR A 210 22.97 2.97 1.52
C TYR A 210 24.09 2.29 2.33
N PRO A 211 24.26 0.95 2.33
CA PRO A 211 25.43 0.31 2.95
C PRO A 211 26.76 0.71 2.33
N LEU A 212 26.82 0.88 1.00
CA LEU A 212 28.02 1.31 0.29
C LEU A 212 28.40 2.76 0.64
N VAL A 213 27.40 3.66 0.68
CA VAL A 213 27.58 5.05 1.13
C VAL A 213 28.10 5.08 2.56
N PHE A 214 27.48 4.36 3.49
CA PHE A 214 27.92 4.33 4.89
C PHE A 214 29.38 3.89 5.01
N ASN A 215 29.73 2.70 4.52
CA ASN A 215 31.09 2.17 4.66
C ASN A 215 32.14 3.00 3.91
N GLY A 216 31.78 3.61 2.77
CA GLY A 216 32.68 4.44 1.98
C GLY A 216 33.03 5.80 2.60
N VAL A 217 32.14 6.36 3.45
CA VAL A 217 32.33 7.72 4.02
C VAL A 217 32.49 7.77 5.53
N ILE A 218 32.02 6.78 6.30
CA ILE A 218 31.98 6.81 7.77
C ILE A 218 33.34 7.11 8.42
N SER A 219 34.42 6.57 7.84
CA SER A 219 35.81 6.79 8.29
C SER A 219 36.40 8.14 7.86
N ARG A 220 35.76 8.86 6.92
CA ARG A 220 36.23 10.13 6.37
C ARG A 220 35.50 11.35 6.94
N ILE A 221 34.19 11.25 7.12
CA ILE A 221 33.32 12.36 7.57
C ILE A 221 32.67 12.13 8.95
N GLY A 222 32.87 10.95 9.53
CA GLY A 222 32.32 10.58 10.84
C GLY A 222 30.81 10.30 10.82
N PHE A 223 30.32 9.79 11.95
CA PHE A 223 28.92 9.41 12.10
C PHE A 223 27.92 10.56 11.87
N PRO A 224 28.08 11.77 12.45
CA PRO A 224 27.13 12.87 12.25
C PRO A 224 26.88 13.21 10.78
N TRP A 225 27.93 13.39 9.98
CA TRP A 225 27.76 13.71 8.56
C TRP A 225 27.27 12.52 7.74
N THR A 226 27.61 11.29 8.12
CA THR A 226 27.07 10.08 7.49
C THR A 226 25.54 9.98 7.72
N SER A 227 25.06 10.21 8.94
CA SER A 227 23.62 10.26 9.23
C SER A 227 22.90 11.39 8.47
N ARG A 228 23.50 12.59 8.41
CA ARG A 228 22.94 13.72 7.64
C ARG A 228 22.85 13.42 6.15
N LEU A 229 23.88 12.76 5.60
CA LEU A 229 23.89 12.34 4.19
C LEU A 229 22.74 11.38 3.88
N PHE A 230 22.38 10.46 4.78
CA PHE A 230 21.19 9.62 4.62
C PHE A 230 19.90 10.47 4.55
N GLY A 231 19.76 11.44 5.46
CA GLY A 231 18.64 12.38 5.44
C GLY A 231 18.56 13.20 4.14
N PHE A 232 19.70 13.68 3.63
CA PHE A 232 19.77 14.44 2.37
C PHE A 232 19.48 13.58 1.13
N ILE A 233 20.01 12.35 1.05
CA ILE A 233 19.69 11.42 -0.05
C ILE A 233 18.19 11.12 -0.04
N SER A 234 17.61 10.82 1.13
CA SER A 234 16.18 10.58 1.25
C SER A 234 15.33 11.79 0.92
N LEU A 235 15.72 13.00 1.34
CA LEU A 235 15.00 14.23 1.01
C LEU A 235 15.02 14.48 -0.50
N ALA A 236 16.19 14.42 -1.14
CA ALA A 236 16.34 14.68 -2.58
C ALA A 236 15.56 13.69 -3.45
N THR A 237 15.57 12.40 -3.09
CA THR A 237 14.89 11.36 -3.88
C THR A 237 13.40 11.27 -3.58
N CYS A 238 12.95 11.43 -2.32
CA CYS A 238 11.52 11.52 -2.01
C CYS A 238 10.88 12.85 -2.48
N ALA A 239 11.63 13.94 -2.65
CA ALA A 239 11.10 15.17 -3.25
C ALA A 239 10.55 14.93 -4.66
N VAL A 240 11.15 14.00 -5.43
CA VAL A 240 10.58 13.55 -6.73
C VAL A 240 9.20 12.94 -6.52
N ALA A 241 9.04 12.03 -5.55
CA ALA A 241 7.75 11.42 -5.22
C ALA A 241 6.69 12.46 -4.79
N VAL A 242 7.05 13.42 -3.92
CA VAL A 242 6.18 14.53 -3.49
C VAL A 242 5.69 15.39 -4.67
N ALA A 243 6.53 15.59 -5.68
CA ALA A 243 6.22 16.38 -6.87
C ALA A 243 5.35 15.63 -7.90
N VAL A 244 5.68 14.37 -8.20
CA VAL A 244 5.07 13.62 -9.32
C VAL A 244 3.87 12.76 -8.92
N MET A 245 3.79 12.28 -7.67
CA MET A 245 2.75 11.33 -7.29
C MET A 245 1.41 12.02 -7.00
N ARG A 246 0.31 11.40 -7.44
CA ARG A 246 -1.07 11.89 -7.27
C ARG A 246 -2.03 10.71 -7.13
N THR A 247 -3.06 10.85 -6.32
CA THR A 247 -4.25 9.99 -6.37
C THR A 247 -5.10 10.33 -7.60
N ARG A 248 -5.77 9.32 -8.16
CA ARG A 248 -6.77 9.49 -9.23
C ARG A 248 -8.20 9.34 -8.68
N VAL A 249 -8.41 8.37 -7.79
CA VAL A 249 -9.70 8.15 -7.12
C VAL A 249 -9.87 9.21 -6.01
N LYS A 250 -11.01 9.90 -6.00
CA LYS A 250 -11.39 10.83 -4.92
C LYS A 250 -12.13 10.05 -3.80
N PRO A 251 -11.96 10.41 -2.51
CA PRO A 251 -12.68 9.76 -1.42
C PRO A 251 -14.20 9.83 -1.60
N ARG A 252 -14.90 8.69 -1.63
CA ARG A 252 -16.34 8.64 -1.93
C ARG A 252 -17.23 9.06 -0.75
N ARG A 253 -16.70 9.03 0.48
CA ARG A 253 -17.25 9.64 1.72
C ARG A 253 -16.22 9.54 2.84
N VAL A 254 -16.09 10.56 3.69
CA VAL A 254 -15.28 10.49 4.92
C VAL A 254 -15.95 9.52 5.90
N ARG A 255 -15.26 8.43 6.27
CA ARG A 255 -15.76 7.39 7.20
C ARG A 255 -14.63 6.86 8.10
N SER A 256 -15.03 6.05 9.09
CA SER A 256 -14.21 5.56 10.21
C SER A 256 -12.77 5.18 9.85
N LEU A 257 -11.81 5.61 10.69
CA LEU A 257 -10.41 5.17 10.63
C LEU A 257 -10.22 3.67 10.91
N PHE A 258 -11.25 3.00 11.44
CA PHE A 258 -11.27 1.56 11.68
C PHE A 258 -12.44 0.91 10.91
N ASP A 259 -12.14 -0.03 10.01
CA ASP A 259 -13.11 -1.00 9.50
C ASP A 259 -12.82 -2.39 10.10
N PRO A 260 -13.66 -2.89 11.03
CA PRO A 260 -13.53 -4.24 11.58
C PRO A 260 -13.58 -5.37 10.53
N LYS A 261 -14.07 -5.11 9.31
CA LYS A 261 -14.10 -6.13 8.24
C LYS A 261 -12.72 -6.42 7.66
N ALA A 262 -11.80 -5.44 7.65
CA ALA A 262 -10.42 -5.65 7.20
C ALA A 262 -9.68 -6.72 8.02
N PHE A 263 -10.04 -6.90 9.29
CA PHE A 263 -9.49 -7.92 10.18
C PHE A 263 -9.98 -9.36 9.87
N ARG A 264 -10.90 -9.55 8.91
CA ARG A 264 -11.39 -10.87 8.48
C ARG A 264 -10.74 -11.39 7.18
N GLU A 265 -9.89 -10.60 6.53
CA GLU A 265 -9.19 -11.02 5.32
C GLU A 265 -7.96 -11.87 5.66
N PRO A 266 -7.73 -13.02 4.99
CA PRO A 266 -6.70 -13.98 5.40
C PRO A 266 -5.28 -13.45 5.16
N PRO A 267 -4.41 -13.38 6.19
CA PRO A 267 -3.00 -13.05 5.98
C PRO A 267 -2.29 -14.18 5.23
N GLY A 268 -1.68 -13.89 4.07
CA GLY A 268 -1.03 -14.92 3.26
C GLY A 268 -0.02 -14.37 2.25
N GLY A 269 1.21 -14.90 2.31
CA GLY A 269 2.27 -14.63 1.34
C GLY A 269 3.40 -13.72 1.85
N ILE A 270 4.60 -13.96 1.31
CA ILE A 270 5.81 -13.16 1.54
C ILE A 270 5.54 -11.68 1.20
N VAL A 271 6.16 -10.74 1.94
CA VAL A 271 5.93 -9.27 1.96
C VAL A 271 5.55 -8.59 0.62
N SER A 272 6.08 -9.05 -0.52
CA SER A 272 5.80 -8.52 -1.86
C SER A 272 4.48 -9.00 -2.49
N LEU A 273 3.90 -10.11 -2.04
CA LEU A 273 2.70 -10.73 -2.61
C LEU A 273 1.37 -10.15 -2.08
N PRO A 274 1.17 -9.87 -0.77
CA PRO A 274 -0.10 -9.33 -0.28
C PRO A 274 -0.61 -8.08 -1.02
N PRO A 275 0.22 -7.06 -1.37
CA PRO A 275 -0.23 -5.88 -2.13
C PRO A 275 -0.71 -6.16 -3.56
N VAL A 276 -0.52 -7.38 -4.07
CA VAL A 276 -1.03 -7.87 -5.35
C VAL A 276 -2.22 -8.83 -5.14
N VAL A 277 -2.14 -9.74 -4.16
CA VAL A 277 -3.18 -10.77 -3.94
C VAL A 277 -4.45 -10.18 -3.29
N LEU A 278 -4.31 -9.35 -2.25
CA LEU A 278 -5.43 -8.63 -1.60
C LEU A 278 -6.27 -7.84 -2.61
N THR A 279 -5.67 -7.47 -3.71
CA THR A 279 -6.07 -6.34 -4.54
C THR A 279 -6.45 -6.75 -5.96
N SER A 280 -6.26 -8.04 -6.28
CA SER A 280 -7.14 -8.81 -7.17
C SER A 280 -8.43 -9.30 -6.48
N ILE A 281 -8.53 -9.16 -5.14
CA ILE A 281 -9.71 -9.53 -4.33
C ILE A 281 -10.52 -8.29 -3.90
N THR A 282 -9.89 -7.11 -3.88
CA THR A 282 -10.55 -5.84 -3.50
C THR A 282 -11.13 -5.15 -4.74
N GLU A 283 -12.43 -5.36 -4.97
CA GLU A 283 -13.19 -4.74 -6.06
C GLU A 283 -13.35 -3.21 -5.88
N ASP A 284 -13.50 -2.74 -4.63
CA ASP A 284 -13.61 -1.30 -4.32
C ASP A 284 -12.25 -0.71 -3.90
N LEU A 285 -11.60 -0.01 -4.84
CA LEU A 285 -10.31 0.65 -4.62
C LEU A 285 -10.36 1.79 -3.58
N SER A 286 -11.53 2.20 -3.07
CA SER A 286 -11.65 3.28 -2.07
C SER A 286 -11.35 2.87 -0.62
N PHE A 287 -11.15 1.57 -0.36
CA PHE A 287 -10.71 1.03 0.94
C PHE A 287 -9.33 0.34 0.88
N LEU A 288 -8.59 0.58 -0.21
CA LEU A 288 -7.39 -0.18 -0.54
C LEU A 288 -6.20 0.17 0.37
N GLY A 289 -6.11 1.41 0.84
CA GLY A 289 -5.10 1.85 1.80
C GLY A 289 -5.29 1.17 3.14
N ALA A 290 -6.50 1.22 3.70
CA ALA A 290 -6.85 0.64 5.00
C ALA A 290 -6.56 -0.87 5.04
N ARG A 291 -6.99 -1.63 4.02
CA ARG A 291 -6.75 -3.10 3.97
C ARG A 291 -5.26 -3.46 3.94
N MET A 292 -4.46 -2.78 3.12
CA MET A 292 -3.00 -2.97 3.12
C MET A 292 -2.36 -2.55 4.46
N GLY A 293 -2.89 -1.50 5.08
CA GLY A 293 -2.49 -1.06 6.42
C GLY A 293 -2.73 -2.11 7.50
N THR A 294 -3.91 -2.73 7.52
CA THR A 294 -4.23 -3.84 8.43
C THR A 294 -3.31 -5.05 8.19
N MET A 295 -3.01 -5.39 6.94
CA MET A 295 -2.07 -6.48 6.63
C MET A 295 -0.64 -6.20 7.12
N PHE A 296 -0.13 -4.98 6.96
CA PHE A 296 1.20 -4.64 7.48
C PHE A 296 1.24 -4.52 9.01
N MET A 297 0.14 -4.13 9.68
CA MET A 297 0.07 -4.15 11.15
C MET A 297 0.34 -5.54 11.75
N PHE A 298 -0.16 -6.63 11.14
CA PHE A 298 0.16 -7.98 11.62
C PHE A 298 1.64 -8.36 11.41
N ASN A 299 2.26 -7.89 10.33
CA ASN A 299 3.67 -8.13 10.04
C ASN A 299 4.61 -7.38 11.02
N ALA A 300 4.16 -6.23 11.56
CA ALA A 300 4.92 -5.43 12.51
C ALA A 300 5.37 -6.21 13.75
N ALA A 301 4.52 -7.09 14.30
CA ALA A 301 4.85 -7.92 15.46
C ALA A 301 6.02 -8.88 15.19
N GLY A 302 6.07 -9.48 14.01
CA GLY A 302 7.20 -10.33 13.58
C GLY A 302 8.49 -9.53 13.42
N SER A 303 8.41 -8.35 12.80
CA SER A 303 9.56 -7.44 12.64
C SER A 303 10.09 -6.87 13.96
N LEU A 304 9.23 -6.75 14.99
CA LEU A 304 9.62 -6.22 16.30
C LEU A 304 10.37 -7.27 17.13
N CYS A 305 9.88 -8.52 17.14
CA CYS A 305 10.43 -9.59 17.98
C CYS A 305 11.60 -10.35 17.32
N GLY A 306 11.67 -10.38 15.98
CA GLY A 306 12.65 -11.18 15.24
C GLY A 306 14.12 -10.85 15.55
N PRO A 307 14.60 -9.62 15.32
CA PRO A 307 16.03 -9.30 15.51
C PRO A 307 16.54 -9.39 16.97
N PRO A 308 15.78 -9.04 18.03
CA PRO A 308 16.23 -9.24 19.40
C PRO A 308 16.31 -10.72 19.80
N ILE A 309 15.42 -11.56 19.27
CA ILE A 309 15.51 -13.03 19.43
C ILE A 309 16.75 -13.56 18.69
N ALA A 310 17.01 -13.09 17.46
CA ALA A 310 18.23 -13.45 16.72
C ALA A 310 19.51 -13.06 17.48
N GLY A 311 19.56 -11.84 18.04
CA GLY A 311 20.69 -11.35 18.83
C GLY A 311 20.93 -12.11 20.14
N THR A 312 19.86 -12.54 20.83
CA THR A 312 20.01 -13.37 22.04
C THR A 312 20.43 -14.81 21.72
N ILE A 313 19.91 -15.41 20.65
CA ILE A 313 20.33 -16.75 20.17
C ILE A 313 21.82 -16.76 19.80
N LEU A 314 22.28 -15.77 19.02
CA LEU A 314 23.68 -15.68 18.60
C LEU A 314 24.63 -15.50 19.79
N ARG A 315 24.23 -14.69 20.78
CA ARG A 315 24.97 -14.52 22.04
C ARG A 315 25.00 -15.81 22.89
N ALA A 316 23.88 -16.52 22.99
CA ALA A 316 23.78 -17.76 23.76
C ALA A 316 24.62 -18.92 23.19
N ARG A 317 25.06 -18.80 21.93
CA ARG A 317 25.93 -19.77 21.23
C ARG A 317 27.33 -19.24 20.89
N ASN A 318 27.80 -18.18 21.55
CA ASN A 318 29.13 -17.59 21.35
C ASN A 318 29.46 -17.28 19.86
N GLY A 319 28.45 -16.91 19.06
CA GLY A 319 28.63 -16.60 17.64
C GLY A 319 28.38 -17.76 16.65
N ASP A 320 28.02 -18.96 17.11
CA ASP A 320 27.55 -20.02 16.20
C ASP A 320 26.17 -19.69 15.61
N TYR A 321 26.11 -19.65 14.28
CA TYR A 321 24.93 -19.30 13.49
C TYR A 321 23.91 -20.43 13.37
N LEU A 322 24.22 -21.68 13.75
CA LEU A 322 23.30 -22.83 13.60
C LEU A 322 21.96 -22.58 14.31
N GLY A 323 21.99 -22.00 15.52
CA GLY A 323 20.77 -21.66 16.26
C GLY A 323 19.89 -20.63 15.52
N LEU A 324 20.51 -19.66 14.85
CA LEU A 324 19.81 -18.64 14.07
C LEU A 324 19.23 -19.21 12.76
N GLN A 325 19.99 -20.09 12.09
CA GLN A 325 19.52 -20.81 10.90
C GLN A 325 18.32 -21.70 11.22
N LEU A 326 18.36 -22.46 12.32
CA LEU A 326 17.25 -23.31 12.78
C LEU A 326 16.00 -22.48 13.13
N PHE A 327 16.17 -21.34 13.81
CA PHE A 327 15.06 -20.42 14.11
C PHE A 327 14.40 -19.87 12.83
N GLY A 328 15.20 -19.40 11.87
CA GLY A 328 14.70 -18.92 10.57
C GLY A 328 14.00 -20.02 9.77
N ALA A 329 14.59 -21.22 9.69
CA ALA A 329 14.01 -22.37 9.01
C ALA A 329 12.68 -22.80 9.64
N ALA A 330 12.57 -22.81 10.97
CA ALA A 330 11.33 -23.13 11.68
C ALA A 330 10.23 -22.09 11.41
N ALA A 331 10.55 -20.79 11.45
CA ALA A 331 9.59 -19.72 11.18
C ALA A 331 9.08 -19.75 9.72
N ILE A 332 9.95 -20.01 8.74
CA ILE A 332 9.58 -20.17 7.34
C ILE A 332 8.72 -21.43 7.15
N SER A 333 9.12 -22.56 7.75
CA SER A 333 8.40 -23.83 7.64
C SER A 333 7.01 -23.77 8.27
N GLY A 334 6.88 -23.17 9.45
CA GLY A 334 5.58 -22.92 10.10
C GLY A 334 4.67 -22.05 9.22
N THR A 335 5.22 -20.97 8.65
CA THR A 335 4.50 -20.11 7.70
C THR A 335 4.02 -20.89 6.46
N ALA A 336 4.88 -21.72 5.89
CA ALA A 336 4.54 -22.56 4.73
C ALA A 336 3.48 -23.62 5.05
N LEU A 337 3.54 -24.24 6.23
CA LEU A 337 2.54 -25.20 6.71
C LEU A 337 1.18 -24.54 6.96
N CYS A 338 1.15 -23.34 7.55
CA CYS A 338 -0.08 -22.57 7.72
C CYS A 338 -0.70 -22.16 6.37
N ALA A 339 0.12 -21.68 5.43
CA ALA A 339 -0.33 -21.32 4.08
C ALA A 339 -0.85 -22.54 3.29
N LEU A 340 -0.17 -23.69 3.38
CA LEU A 340 -0.61 -24.94 2.77
C LEU A 340 -1.92 -25.43 3.39
N SER A 341 -2.05 -25.39 4.72
CA SER A 341 -3.28 -25.75 5.44
C SER A 341 -4.46 -24.88 5.04
N ALA A 342 -4.26 -23.55 4.97
CA ALA A 342 -5.28 -22.60 4.50
C ALA A 342 -5.67 -22.84 3.03
N ARG A 343 -4.71 -23.18 2.16
CA ARG A 343 -4.96 -23.56 0.75
C ARG A 343 -5.77 -24.86 0.66
N VAL A 344 -5.43 -25.89 1.44
CA VAL A 344 -6.14 -27.18 1.45
C VAL A 344 -7.55 -27.03 2.02
N ALA A 345 -7.73 -26.22 3.06
CA ALA A 345 -9.05 -25.91 3.63
C ALA A 345 -9.97 -25.13 2.67
N ARG A 346 -9.41 -24.32 1.75
CA ARG A 346 -10.19 -23.53 0.79
C ARG A 346 -10.40 -24.20 -0.58
N ALA A 347 -9.42 -24.97 -1.07
CA ALA A 347 -9.44 -25.57 -2.42
C ALA A 347 -9.50 -27.11 -2.42
N GLY A 348 -9.56 -27.73 -1.24
CA GLY A 348 -9.43 -29.17 -1.07
C GLY A 348 -7.99 -29.68 -1.25
N PRO A 349 -7.77 -30.99 -1.06
CA PRO A 349 -6.44 -31.61 -1.13
C PRO A 349 -5.91 -31.80 -2.57
N ARG A 350 -6.68 -31.48 -3.61
CA ARG A 350 -6.26 -31.67 -5.01
C ARG A 350 -5.34 -30.54 -5.47
N LEU A 351 -4.11 -30.91 -5.83
CA LEU A 351 -3.07 -29.96 -6.23
C LEU A 351 -3.39 -29.19 -7.52
N ALA A 352 -4.11 -29.82 -8.45
CA ALA A 352 -4.56 -29.23 -9.71
C ALA A 352 -6.09 -29.12 -9.76
N VAL A 353 -6.58 -27.89 -9.95
CA VAL A 353 -7.96 -27.61 -10.39
C VAL A 353 -7.87 -27.18 -11.85
N LYS A 354 -8.40 -27.99 -12.77
CA LYS A 354 -8.53 -27.60 -14.18
C LYS A 354 -9.59 -26.51 -14.26
N ASN A 355 -9.20 -25.29 -14.64
CA ASN A 355 -10.11 -24.15 -14.70
C ASN A 355 -11.25 -24.42 -15.71
N PRO A 356 -12.53 -24.47 -15.30
CA PRO A 356 -13.63 -24.78 -16.22
C PRO A 356 -13.88 -23.68 -17.27
N ASN A 357 -13.45 -22.45 -16.99
CA ASN A 357 -13.82 -21.26 -17.77
C ASN A 357 -12.79 -20.88 -18.86
N ILE A 358 -11.90 -21.80 -19.25
CA ILE A 358 -11.06 -21.65 -20.45
C ILE A 358 -11.56 -22.68 -21.46
N GLY A 359 -12.48 -22.26 -22.31
CA GLY A 359 -12.93 -23.03 -23.47
C GLY A 359 -11.79 -23.26 -24.46
N THR A 360 -11.78 -24.44 -25.06
CA THR A 360 -10.90 -24.85 -26.16
C THR A 360 -11.48 -24.44 -27.50
#